data_AF-A0A949T281-F1
#
_entry.id   AF-A0A949T281-F1
#
_cell.length_a   1.000
_cell.length_b   1.000
_cell.length_c   1.000
_cell.angle_alpha   90.00
_cell.angle_beta   90.00
_cell.angle_gamma   90.00
#
_symmetry.space_group_name_H-M   'P 1'
#
loop_
_entity.id
_entity.type
_entity.pdbx_description
1 polymer ?
#
loop_
_entity_poly.entity_id
_entity_poly.type
_entity_poly.pdbx_seq_one_letter_code
_entity_poly.pdbx_strand_id
1 'polypeptide(L)'
;MKRLCVILLLLVCAGCHNLASERRDNLRRDVESTDAADMPARRRQLKLILLGETGKPRDPDPHFRATAAQELGKVGEADDLDALLEALMGPYADENRMVRMEAAIGIGKLRYSGVADSRRKKALRDLTSRLAYDRDAAGRVIETDYLVRSAMVNSLTLLGHRDAASALHDVAKRLRADQAANETLLFTGPGDEGLFDLCLEGLLKLTGVTREAAAKDRASHDDLQAHLAWWAERISEMPPVPLG
;
A
#
# COMPACT_ATOMS: atom_id res chain seq x y z
N MET A 1 30.09 29.92 -25.63
CA MET A 1 30.30 28.53 -25.15
C MET A 1 29.38 28.14 -24.00
N LYS A 2 29.41 28.80 -22.82
CA LYS A 2 28.60 28.42 -21.65
C LYS A 2 27.07 28.34 -21.89
N ARG A 3 26.49 29.27 -22.66
CA ARG A 3 25.03 29.27 -22.98
C ARG A 3 24.62 28.13 -23.94
N LEU A 4 25.51 27.72 -24.84
CA LEU A 4 25.24 26.62 -25.77
C LEU A 4 25.24 25.27 -25.04
N CYS A 5 26.16 25.07 -24.07
CA CYS A 5 26.20 23.88 -23.23
C CYS A 5 24.94 23.73 -22.37
N VAL A 6 24.43 24.83 -21.79
CA VAL A 6 23.20 24.79 -20.97
C VAL A 6 21.98 24.42 -21.83
N ILE A 7 21.85 24.96 -23.04
CA ILE A 7 20.75 24.62 -23.95
C ILE A 7 20.85 23.15 -24.41
N LEU A 8 22.05 22.66 -24.73
CA LEU A 8 22.24 21.24 -25.09
C LEU A 8 21.89 20.30 -23.93
N LEU A 9 22.31 20.64 -22.71
CA LEU A 9 21.96 19.90 -21.49
C LEU A 9 20.45 19.88 -21.23
N LEU A 10 19.77 21.02 -21.39
CA LEU A 10 18.32 21.11 -21.22
C LEU A 10 17.56 20.32 -22.29
N LEU A 11 18.01 20.33 -23.55
CA LEU A 11 17.42 19.54 -24.64
C LEU A 11 17.65 18.04 -24.46
N VAL A 12 18.83 17.62 -24.00
CA VAL A 12 19.13 16.23 -23.65
C VAL A 12 18.26 15.78 -22.48
N CYS A 13 18.14 16.60 -21.42
CA CYS A 13 17.25 16.29 -20.30
C CYS A 13 15.78 16.20 -20.74
N ALA A 14 15.31 17.09 -21.61
CA ALA A 14 13.94 17.04 -22.14
C ALA A 14 13.69 15.80 -23.02
N GLY A 15 14.66 15.42 -23.85
CA GLY A 15 14.58 14.19 -24.67
C GLY A 15 14.60 12.91 -23.84
N CYS A 16 15.39 12.85 -22.77
CA CYS A 16 15.43 11.71 -21.86
C CYS A 16 14.13 11.55 -21.05
N HIS A 17 13.51 12.66 -20.61
CA HIS A 17 12.20 12.61 -19.96
C HIS A 17 11.11 12.10 -20.91
N ASN A 18 11.15 12.50 -22.19
CA ASN A 18 10.18 12.04 -23.18
C ASN A 18 10.31 10.54 -23.48
N LEU A 19 11.55 10.02 -23.54
CA LEU A 19 11.78 8.58 -23.77
C LEU A 19 11.31 7.72 -22.58
N ALA A 20 11.46 8.20 -21.35
CA ALA A 20 10.98 7.50 -20.17
C ALA A 20 9.44 7.45 -20.10
N SER A 21 8.75 8.55 -20.45
CA SER A 21 7.29 8.55 -20.56
C SER A 21 6.81 7.59 -21.65
N GLU A 22 7.43 7.63 -22.83
CA GLU A 22 7.08 6.72 -23.93
C GLU A 22 7.28 5.25 -23.53
N ARG A 23 8.40 4.91 -22.87
CA ARG A 23 8.62 3.54 -22.35
C ARG A 23 7.51 3.09 -21.40
N ARG A 24 7.08 3.94 -20.48
CA ARG A 24 5.98 3.63 -19.54
C ARG A 24 4.64 3.45 -20.27
N ASP A 25 4.32 4.35 -21.19
CA ASP A 25 3.07 4.28 -21.95
C ASP A 25 3.05 3.05 -22.86
N ASN A 26 4.20 2.66 -23.40
CA ASN A 26 4.37 1.40 -24.13
C ASN A 26 4.13 0.21 -23.19
N LEU A 27 4.76 0.18 -22.01
CA LEU A 27 4.55 -0.90 -21.04
C LEU A 27 3.07 -1.04 -20.69
N ARG A 28 2.37 0.07 -20.41
CA ARG A 28 0.94 0.04 -20.10
C ARG A 28 0.10 -0.48 -21.27
N ARG A 29 0.32 0.04 -22.48
CA ARG A 29 -0.38 -0.43 -23.69
C ARG A 29 -0.15 -1.92 -23.94
N ASP A 30 1.10 -2.37 -23.77
CA ASP A 30 1.46 -3.78 -23.90
C ASP A 30 0.71 -4.63 -22.86
N VAL A 31 0.52 -4.16 -21.62
CA VAL A 31 -0.30 -4.88 -20.63
C VAL A 31 -1.75 -4.96 -21.08
N GLU A 32 -2.32 -3.85 -21.54
CA GLU A 32 -3.72 -3.76 -21.97
C GLU A 32 -4.01 -4.62 -23.21
N SER A 33 -3.02 -4.85 -24.08
CA SER A 33 -3.15 -5.70 -25.28
C SER A 33 -2.67 -7.15 -25.09
N THR A 34 -2.10 -7.52 -23.94
CA THR A 34 -1.59 -8.88 -23.70
C THR A 34 -2.75 -9.89 -23.65
N ASP A 35 -2.64 -10.97 -24.42
CA ASP A 35 -3.60 -12.07 -24.40
C ASP A 35 -3.52 -12.88 -23.09
N ALA A 36 -4.64 -13.49 -22.68
CA ALA A 36 -4.71 -14.24 -21.43
C ALA A 36 -3.68 -15.39 -21.34
N ALA A 37 -3.33 -16.01 -22.48
CA ALA A 37 -2.33 -17.07 -22.55
C ALA A 37 -0.90 -16.59 -22.22
N ASP A 38 -0.60 -15.32 -22.49
CA ASP A 38 0.73 -14.72 -22.29
C ASP A 38 0.89 -14.07 -20.91
N MET A 39 -0.18 -14.03 -20.11
CA MET A 39 -0.17 -13.41 -18.78
C MET A 39 0.93 -13.93 -17.86
N PRO A 40 1.22 -15.25 -17.75
CA PRO A 40 2.32 -15.72 -16.90
C PRO A 40 3.69 -15.15 -17.30
N ALA A 41 3.98 -15.11 -18.61
CA ALA A 41 5.21 -14.52 -19.13
C ALA A 41 5.25 -13.01 -18.85
N ARG A 42 4.10 -12.34 -18.99
CA ARG A 42 3.99 -10.91 -18.69
C ARG A 42 4.23 -10.59 -17.22
N ARG A 43 3.61 -11.33 -16.30
CA ARG A 43 3.84 -11.17 -14.85
C ARG A 43 5.29 -11.42 -14.49
N ARG A 44 5.94 -12.41 -15.10
CA ARG A 44 7.38 -12.63 -14.95
C ARG A 44 8.18 -11.40 -15.40
N GLN A 45 7.87 -10.83 -16.55
CA GLN A 45 8.55 -9.62 -17.03
C GLN A 45 8.36 -8.42 -16.08
N LEU A 46 7.15 -8.20 -15.56
CA LEU A 46 6.88 -7.14 -14.58
C LEU A 46 7.71 -7.33 -13.31
N LYS A 47 7.82 -8.57 -12.80
CA LYS A 47 8.69 -8.89 -11.66
C LYS A 47 10.16 -8.63 -11.94
N LEU A 48 10.64 -8.92 -13.15
CA LEU A 48 12.01 -8.60 -13.56
C LEU A 48 12.29 -7.10 -13.60
N ILE A 49 11.33 -6.30 -14.07
CA ILE A 49 11.45 -4.84 -14.04
C ILE A 49 11.51 -4.35 -12.59
N LEU A 50 10.62 -4.85 -11.74
CA LEU A 50 10.46 -4.42 -10.34
C LEU A 50 11.63 -4.83 -9.44
N LEU A 51 12.03 -6.10 -9.48
CA LEU A 51 12.98 -6.70 -8.53
C LEU A 51 14.29 -7.16 -9.18
N GLY A 52 14.31 -7.35 -10.50
CA GLY A 52 15.41 -8.02 -11.17
C GLY A 52 15.44 -9.52 -10.85
N GLU A 53 16.55 -10.17 -11.20
CA GLU A 53 16.88 -11.54 -10.83
C GLU A 53 18.41 -11.72 -10.81
N THR A 54 18.89 -12.91 -10.43
CA THR A 54 20.31 -13.24 -10.46
C THR A 54 20.92 -12.98 -11.85
N GLY A 55 21.95 -12.13 -11.90
CA GLY A 55 22.61 -11.75 -13.15
C GLY A 55 21.89 -10.67 -13.96
N LYS A 56 20.72 -10.17 -13.52
CA LYS A 56 19.97 -9.11 -14.18
C LYS A 56 19.38 -8.14 -13.15
N PRO A 57 19.95 -6.93 -12.97
CA PRO A 57 19.43 -5.97 -12.00
C PRO A 57 18.02 -5.51 -12.38
N ARG A 58 17.27 -5.04 -11.36
CA ARG A 58 16.01 -4.31 -11.58
C ARG A 58 16.21 -3.08 -12.45
N ASP A 59 15.15 -2.59 -13.09
CA ASP A 59 15.25 -1.42 -13.96
C ASP A 59 15.73 -0.20 -13.15
N PRO A 60 16.72 0.56 -13.65
CA PRO A 60 17.27 1.70 -12.91
C PRO A 60 16.26 2.84 -12.74
N ASP A 61 15.24 2.93 -13.60
CA ASP A 61 14.24 3.99 -13.54
C ASP A 61 13.12 3.63 -12.54
N PRO A 62 13.01 4.35 -11.40
CA PRO A 62 11.97 4.09 -10.41
C PRO A 62 10.56 4.31 -10.94
N HIS A 63 10.36 5.16 -11.95
CA HIS A 63 9.05 5.32 -12.54
C HIS A 63 8.62 4.06 -13.31
N PHE A 64 9.56 3.41 -13.99
CA PHE A 64 9.28 2.15 -14.69
C PHE A 64 9.01 1.01 -13.71
N ARG A 65 9.74 0.97 -12.58
CA ARG A 65 9.45 0.03 -11.48
C ARG A 65 8.09 0.29 -10.83
N ALA A 66 7.72 1.55 -10.60
CA ALA A 66 6.41 1.91 -10.05
C ALA A 66 5.28 1.49 -11.01
N THR A 67 5.43 1.74 -12.31
CA THR A 67 4.49 1.23 -13.32
C THR A 67 4.45 -0.30 -13.31
N ALA A 68 5.59 -0.99 -13.20
CA ALA A 68 5.60 -2.44 -13.13
C ALA A 68 4.85 -2.99 -11.90
N ALA A 69 5.02 -2.38 -10.72
CA ALA A 69 4.26 -2.74 -9.51
C ALA A 69 2.76 -2.48 -9.69
N GLN A 70 2.39 -1.33 -10.25
CA GLN A 70 1.00 -0.97 -10.53
C GLN A 70 0.33 -1.96 -11.47
N GLU A 71 0.98 -2.28 -12.59
CA GLU A 71 0.48 -3.22 -13.59
C GLU A 71 0.43 -4.64 -13.03
N LEU A 72 1.44 -5.05 -12.25
CA LEU A 72 1.43 -6.34 -11.56
C LEU A 72 0.25 -6.44 -10.60
N GLY A 73 -0.16 -5.36 -9.94
CA GLY A 73 -1.40 -5.33 -9.16
C GLY A 73 -2.67 -5.57 -9.97
N LYS A 74 -2.73 -5.10 -11.23
CA LYS A 74 -3.92 -5.22 -12.10
C LYS A 74 -4.07 -6.61 -12.71
N VAL A 75 -2.96 -7.20 -13.15
CA VAL A 75 -2.94 -8.51 -13.85
C VAL A 75 -2.43 -9.65 -12.98
N GLY A 76 -1.95 -9.35 -11.78
CA GLY A 76 -1.33 -10.28 -10.84
C GLY A 76 -2.31 -11.23 -10.17
N GLU A 77 -1.79 -12.42 -9.90
CA GLU A 77 -2.45 -13.42 -9.07
C GLU A 77 -1.86 -13.38 -7.66
N ALA A 78 -2.49 -14.07 -6.73
CA ALA A 78 -2.02 -14.15 -5.34
C ALA A 78 -0.54 -14.59 -5.21
N ASP A 79 0.00 -15.36 -6.16
CA ASP A 79 1.41 -15.79 -6.18
C ASP A 79 2.40 -14.66 -6.46
N ASP A 80 1.92 -13.51 -6.94
CA ASP A 80 2.75 -12.31 -7.15
C ASP A 80 2.83 -11.42 -5.90
N LEU A 81 2.14 -11.80 -4.81
CA LEU A 81 2.15 -11.09 -3.54
C LEU A 81 3.56 -10.86 -3.00
N ASP A 82 4.39 -11.91 -2.96
CA ASP A 82 5.72 -11.79 -2.37
C ASP A 82 6.62 -10.83 -3.15
N ALA A 83 6.42 -10.69 -4.46
CA ALA A 83 7.16 -9.72 -5.25
C ALA A 83 6.78 -8.27 -4.88
N LEU A 84 5.49 -8.01 -4.65
CA LEU A 84 5.02 -6.68 -4.22
C LEU A 84 5.41 -6.41 -2.76
N LEU A 85 5.37 -7.40 -1.88
CA LEU A 85 5.83 -7.26 -0.50
C LEU A 85 7.33 -7.01 -0.42
N GLU A 86 8.15 -7.69 -1.24
CA GLU A 86 9.59 -7.44 -1.29
C GLU A 86 9.88 -5.99 -1.71
N ALA A 87 9.20 -5.48 -2.74
CA ALA A 87 9.32 -4.09 -3.18
C ALA A 87 8.85 -3.08 -2.12
N LEU A 88 7.84 -3.43 -1.32
CA LEU A 88 7.25 -2.56 -0.30
C LEU A 88 8.03 -2.54 1.01
N MET A 89 8.38 -3.71 1.53
CA MET A 89 8.86 -3.88 2.91
C MET A 89 9.84 -5.03 3.10
N GLY A 90 10.36 -5.63 2.02
CA GLY A 90 11.39 -6.66 2.12
C GLY A 90 12.74 -6.11 2.59
N PRO A 91 13.73 -6.99 2.83
CA PRO A 91 15.11 -6.60 3.11
C PRO A 91 15.70 -5.63 2.08
N TYR A 92 15.20 -5.70 0.84
CA TYR A 92 15.61 -4.84 -0.28
C TYR A 92 14.47 -3.96 -0.81
N ALA A 93 13.57 -3.53 0.08
CA ALA A 93 12.48 -2.60 -0.23
C ALA A 93 12.96 -1.44 -1.11
N ASP A 94 12.12 -1.03 -2.05
CA ASP A 94 12.51 -0.04 -3.04
C ASP A 94 12.82 1.30 -2.38
N GLU A 95 13.94 1.91 -2.75
CA GLU A 95 14.36 3.19 -2.21
C GLU A 95 13.38 4.31 -2.55
N ASN A 96 12.67 4.18 -3.68
CA ASN A 96 11.73 5.17 -4.15
C ASN A 96 10.34 4.95 -3.55
N ARG A 97 9.86 5.94 -2.79
CA ARG A 97 8.53 5.90 -2.16
C ARG A 97 7.38 5.64 -3.14
N MET A 98 7.50 6.07 -4.40
CA MET A 98 6.46 5.86 -5.42
C MET A 98 6.33 4.38 -5.77
N VAL A 99 7.46 3.66 -5.86
CA VAL A 99 7.46 2.22 -6.11
C VAL A 99 6.82 1.49 -4.94
N ARG A 100 7.18 1.86 -3.69
CA ARG A 100 6.56 1.28 -2.49
C ARG A 100 5.06 1.57 -2.44
N MET A 101 4.63 2.79 -2.73
CA MET A 101 3.22 3.17 -2.78
C MET A 101 2.44 2.34 -3.81
N GLU A 102 2.94 2.21 -5.04
CA GLU A 102 2.29 1.39 -6.08
C GLU A 102 2.33 -0.10 -5.73
N ALA A 103 3.38 -0.59 -5.07
CA ALA A 103 3.44 -1.95 -4.57
C ALA A 103 2.37 -2.22 -3.51
N ALA A 104 2.21 -1.30 -2.55
CA ALA A 104 1.14 -1.36 -1.56
C ALA A 104 -0.23 -1.39 -2.23
N ILE A 105 -0.53 -0.45 -3.15
CA ILE A 105 -1.79 -0.43 -3.92
C ILE A 105 -1.99 -1.74 -4.69
N GLY A 106 -0.92 -2.27 -5.31
CA GLY A 106 -0.95 -3.49 -6.08
C GLY A 106 -1.38 -4.70 -5.24
N ILE A 107 -0.91 -4.81 -4.00
CA ILE A 107 -1.28 -5.89 -3.07
C ILE A 107 -2.80 -5.95 -2.85
N GLY A 108 -3.45 -4.79 -2.74
CA GLY A 108 -4.91 -4.71 -2.58
C GLY A 108 -5.71 -5.09 -3.83
N LYS A 109 -5.06 -5.11 -5.00
CA LYS A 109 -5.69 -5.39 -6.31
C LYS A 109 -5.43 -6.80 -6.85
N LEU A 110 -4.48 -7.53 -6.26
CA LEU A 110 -4.20 -8.90 -6.65
C LEU A 110 -5.45 -9.79 -6.60
N ARG A 111 -5.48 -10.77 -7.51
CA ARG A 111 -6.55 -11.76 -7.55
C ARG A 111 -6.26 -12.88 -6.55
N TYR A 112 -7.01 -12.88 -5.46
CA TYR A 112 -7.00 -13.94 -4.46
C TYR A 112 -8.12 -14.93 -4.73
N SER A 113 -7.93 -16.20 -4.38
CA SER A 113 -8.98 -17.23 -4.55
C SER A 113 -10.16 -17.06 -3.58
N GLY A 114 -10.09 -16.07 -2.68
CA GLY A 114 -11.12 -15.72 -1.72
C GLY A 114 -10.55 -15.34 -0.36
N VAL A 115 -11.42 -15.15 0.62
CA VAL A 115 -11.06 -14.78 2.01
C VAL A 115 -10.22 -15.84 2.73
N ALA A 116 -10.36 -17.10 2.35
CA ALA A 116 -9.60 -18.20 2.93
C ALA A 116 -8.15 -18.30 2.41
N ASP A 117 -7.84 -17.62 1.30
CA ASP A 117 -6.51 -17.64 0.66
C ASP A 117 -5.41 -17.23 1.66
N SER A 118 -4.43 -18.12 1.85
CA SER A 118 -3.32 -17.91 2.78
C SER A 118 -2.47 -16.69 2.41
N ARG A 119 -2.37 -16.35 1.12
CA ARG A 119 -1.65 -15.18 0.60
C ARG A 119 -2.43 -13.91 0.92
N ARG A 120 -3.76 -13.90 0.78
CA ARG A 120 -4.59 -12.77 1.25
C ARG A 120 -4.41 -12.53 2.74
N LYS A 121 -4.45 -13.61 3.54
CA LYS A 121 -4.21 -13.53 4.99
C LYS A 121 -2.80 -13.03 5.32
N LYS A 122 -1.78 -13.43 4.54
CA LYS A 122 -0.42 -12.90 4.63
C LYS A 122 -0.38 -11.40 4.34
N ALA A 123 -1.00 -10.96 3.25
CA ALA A 123 -1.11 -9.53 2.91
C ALA A 123 -1.73 -8.71 4.05
N LEU A 124 -2.84 -9.17 4.64
CA LEU A 124 -3.46 -8.51 5.80
C LEU A 124 -2.48 -8.39 6.97
N ARG A 125 -1.81 -9.49 7.36
CA ARG A 125 -0.85 -9.47 8.48
C ARG A 125 0.34 -8.55 8.22
N ASP A 126 0.96 -8.68 7.05
CA ASP A 126 2.18 -7.96 6.71
C ASP A 126 1.88 -6.45 6.59
N LEU A 127 0.79 -6.04 5.93
CA LEU A 127 0.36 -4.64 5.87
C LEU A 127 0.00 -4.08 7.26
N THR A 128 -0.74 -4.85 8.08
CA THR A 128 -1.15 -4.41 9.43
C THR A 128 0.05 -4.20 10.35
N SER A 129 1.01 -5.13 10.33
CA SER A 129 2.23 -5.01 11.13
C SER A 129 3.03 -3.76 10.76
N ARG A 130 3.08 -3.44 9.46
CA ARG A 130 3.88 -2.33 8.93
C ARG A 130 3.28 -0.95 9.14
N LEU A 131 1.97 -0.86 9.40
CA LEU A 131 1.20 0.39 9.41
C LEU A 131 1.25 1.16 10.73
N ALA A 132 1.47 0.46 11.85
CA ALA A 132 1.70 1.11 13.15
C ALA A 132 3.12 1.72 13.20
N TYR A 133 3.43 2.47 14.26
CA TYR A 133 4.79 2.96 14.55
C TYR A 133 5.70 1.79 14.95
N ASP A 134 5.70 0.73 14.15
CA ASP A 134 6.45 -0.47 14.42
C ASP A 134 7.92 -0.14 14.27
N ARG A 135 8.66 -0.57 15.29
CA ARG A 135 10.09 -0.36 15.39
C ARG A 135 10.73 -1.69 15.08
N ASP A 136 11.75 -1.69 14.23
CA ASP A 136 12.53 -2.91 14.04
C ASP A 136 13.19 -3.36 15.36
N ALA A 137 13.87 -4.50 15.35
CA ALA A 137 14.60 -5.00 16.50
C ALA A 137 15.64 -4.00 17.07
N ALA A 138 15.98 -2.93 16.33
CA ALA A 138 16.89 -1.87 16.74
C ALA A 138 16.16 -0.56 17.16
N GLY A 139 14.84 -0.56 17.25
CA GLY A 139 14.06 0.60 17.70
C GLY A 139 13.76 1.63 16.62
N ARG A 140 14.06 1.37 15.33
CA ARG A 140 13.89 2.33 14.24
C ARG A 140 12.49 2.22 13.65
N VAL A 141 11.82 3.37 13.48
CA VAL A 141 10.51 3.42 12.79
C VAL A 141 10.71 2.94 11.36
N ILE A 142 10.07 1.83 11.00
CA ILE A 142 10.46 1.14 9.77
C ILE A 142 9.76 1.69 8.51
N GLU A 143 8.59 2.33 8.60
CA GLU A 143 7.99 3.12 7.50
C GLU A 143 7.32 4.38 8.06
N THR A 144 7.77 5.55 7.62
CA THR A 144 7.31 6.86 8.11
C THR A 144 6.57 7.65 7.03
N ASP A 145 6.63 7.23 5.77
CA ASP A 145 6.03 7.97 4.66
C ASP A 145 4.51 7.80 4.67
N TYR A 146 3.82 8.92 4.88
CA TYR A 146 2.35 8.96 4.92
C TYR A 146 1.70 8.43 3.64
N LEU A 147 2.27 8.70 2.46
CA LEU A 147 1.69 8.25 1.19
C LEU A 147 1.79 6.73 1.05
N VAL A 148 2.90 6.15 1.51
CA VAL A 148 3.06 4.69 1.51
C VAL A 148 2.11 4.06 2.53
N ARG A 149 2.01 4.60 3.75
CA ARG A 149 1.09 4.08 4.77
C ARG A 149 -0.38 4.22 4.36
N SER A 150 -0.79 5.37 3.83
CA SER A 150 -2.16 5.54 3.32
C SER A 150 -2.47 4.57 2.17
N ALA A 151 -1.51 4.27 1.30
CA ALA A 151 -1.65 3.22 0.29
C ALA A 151 -1.86 1.83 0.91
N MET A 152 -1.15 1.48 1.98
CA MET A 152 -1.38 0.22 2.71
C MET A 152 -2.79 0.18 3.34
N VAL A 153 -3.28 1.28 3.93
CA VAL A 153 -4.65 1.38 4.48
C VAL A 153 -5.71 1.21 3.38
N ASN A 154 -5.50 1.85 2.22
CA ASN A 154 -6.36 1.66 1.06
C ASN A 154 -6.37 0.21 0.58
N SER A 155 -5.21 -0.46 0.61
CA SER A 155 -5.12 -1.87 0.26
C SER A 155 -5.84 -2.78 1.25
N LEU A 156 -5.73 -2.55 2.56
CA LEU A 156 -6.56 -3.24 3.55
C LEU A 156 -8.04 -3.07 3.21
N THR A 157 -8.47 -1.85 2.89
CA THR A 157 -9.85 -1.54 2.51
C THR A 157 -10.27 -2.27 1.22
N LEU A 158 -9.39 -2.41 0.23
CA LEU A 158 -9.66 -3.17 -1.00
C LEU A 158 -9.76 -4.68 -0.76
N LEU A 159 -8.96 -5.23 0.16
CA LEU A 159 -9.00 -6.65 0.51
C LEU A 159 -10.33 -7.07 1.13
N GLY A 160 -11.09 -6.12 1.69
CA GLY A 160 -12.50 -6.29 2.05
C GLY A 160 -12.75 -7.23 3.23
N HIS A 161 -14.03 -7.42 3.57
CA HIS A 161 -14.49 -8.35 4.61
C HIS A 161 -14.10 -7.98 6.06
N ARG A 162 -14.60 -8.80 7.00
CA ARG A 162 -14.50 -8.57 8.44
C ARG A 162 -13.06 -8.57 8.96
N ASP A 163 -12.17 -9.39 8.40
CA ASP A 163 -10.77 -9.45 8.80
C ASP A 163 -9.98 -8.20 8.39
N ALA A 164 -10.26 -7.63 7.22
CA ALA A 164 -9.72 -6.33 6.84
C ALA A 164 -10.26 -5.20 7.73
N ALA A 165 -11.55 -5.22 8.07
CA ALA A 165 -12.11 -4.26 9.02
C ALA A 165 -11.44 -4.39 10.41
N SER A 166 -11.20 -5.62 10.87
CA SER A 166 -10.47 -5.89 12.11
C SER A 166 -9.02 -5.38 12.03
N ALA A 167 -8.35 -5.53 10.89
CA ALA A 167 -7.01 -5.00 10.65
C ALA A 167 -6.99 -3.46 10.70
N LEU A 168 -7.93 -2.78 10.03
CA LEU A 168 -8.06 -1.32 10.07
C LEU A 168 -8.32 -0.80 11.48
N HIS A 169 -9.16 -1.50 12.24
CA HIS A 169 -9.44 -1.18 13.64
C HIS A 169 -8.20 -1.34 14.53
N ASP A 170 -7.45 -2.43 14.36
CA ASP A 170 -6.18 -2.67 15.05
C ASP A 170 -5.15 -1.57 14.73
N VAL A 171 -4.99 -1.21 13.46
CA VAL A 171 -4.13 -0.08 13.04
C VAL A 171 -4.59 1.21 13.71
N ALA A 172 -5.88 1.57 13.63
CA ALA A 172 -6.41 2.79 14.23
C ALA A 172 -6.14 2.86 15.75
N LYS A 173 -6.30 1.74 16.46
CA LYS A 173 -5.95 1.65 17.89
C LYS A 173 -4.46 1.89 18.15
N ARG A 174 -3.58 1.27 17.36
CA ARG A 174 -2.12 1.43 17.50
C ARG A 174 -1.68 2.87 17.24
N LEU A 175 -2.19 3.50 16.18
CA LEU A 175 -1.89 4.91 15.87
C LEU A 175 -2.20 5.84 17.06
N ARG A 176 -3.29 5.59 17.78
CA ARG A 176 -3.68 6.40 18.94
C ARG A 176 -2.87 6.08 20.19
N ALA A 177 -2.52 4.81 20.40
CA ALA A 177 -1.59 4.44 21.47
C ALA A 177 -0.21 5.07 21.24
N ASP A 178 0.27 5.06 20.00
CA ASP A 178 1.54 5.68 19.61
C ASP A 178 1.51 7.20 19.78
N GLN A 179 0.39 7.85 19.42
CA GLN A 179 0.20 9.29 19.65
C GLN A 179 0.25 9.63 21.15
N ALA A 180 -0.50 8.92 21.99
CA ALA A 180 -0.51 9.15 23.44
C ALA A 180 0.87 8.90 24.09
N ALA A 181 1.60 7.88 23.63
CA ALA A 181 2.96 7.59 24.13
C ALA A 181 3.97 8.65 23.70
N ASN A 182 3.78 9.26 22.52
CA ASN A 182 4.69 10.23 21.94
C ASN A 182 4.25 11.69 22.13
N GLU A 183 3.20 12.04 22.88
CA GLU A 183 2.89 13.44 23.20
C GLU A 183 4.06 14.18 23.87
N THR A 184 4.99 13.42 24.48
CA THR A 184 6.23 13.93 25.09
C THR A 184 7.41 14.03 24.10
N LEU A 185 7.30 13.44 22.92
CA LEU A 185 8.33 13.32 21.90
C LEU A 185 7.80 13.99 20.62
N LEU A 186 8.40 15.10 20.18
CA LEU A 186 7.99 15.97 19.04
C LEU A 186 7.76 15.30 17.65
N PHE A 187 7.58 13.98 17.58
CA PHE A 187 7.50 13.13 16.39
C PHE A 187 6.07 12.72 15.99
N THR A 188 5.03 13.01 16.77
CA THR A 188 3.63 12.83 16.31
C THR A 188 3.27 13.94 15.33
N GLY A 189 3.47 13.66 14.04
CA GLY A 189 3.14 14.60 12.98
C GLY A 189 1.66 14.56 12.58
N PRO A 190 1.16 15.57 11.86
CA PRO A 190 -0.20 15.60 11.30
C PRO A 190 -0.54 14.42 10.37
N GLY A 191 0.47 13.64 9.95
CA GLY A 191 0.27 12.43 9.15
C GLY A 191 -0.43 11.28 9.90
N ASP A 192 -0.23 11.12 11.21
CA ASP A 192 -0.86 10.02 11.94
C ASP A 192 -2.35 10.26 12.20
N GLU A 193 -2.76 11.51 12.38
CA GLU A 193 -4.19 11.88 12.47
C GLU A 193 -4.91 11.60 11.15
N GLY A 194 -4.33 12.04 10.03
CA GLY A 194 -4.87 11.73 8.70
C GLY A 194 -4.94 10.24 8.41
N LEU A 195 -3.97 9.46 8.89
CA LEU A 195 -3.95 8.00 8.71
C LEU A 195 -5.01 7.31 9.59
N PHE A 196 -5.22 7.81 10.80
CA PHE A 196 -6.30 7.36 11.67
C PHE A 196 -7.66 7.59 11.04
N ASP A 197 -7.91 8.81 10.55
CA ASP A 197 -9.18 9.14 9.90
C ASP A 197 -9.38 8.30 8.62
N LEU A 198 -8.30 8.02 7.87
CA LEU A 198 -8.36 7.12 6.73
C LEU A 198 -8.73 5.67 7.13
N CYS A 199 -8.27 5.19 8.29
CA CYS A 199 -8.70 3.90 8.82
C CYS A 199 -10.21 3.90 9.12
N LEU A 200 -10.73 4.97 9.72
CA LEU A 200 -12.17 5.10 9.99
C LEU A 200 -13.00 5.17 8.71
N GLU A 201 -12.53 5.86 7.67
CA GLU A 201 -13.16 5.85 6.34
C GLU A 201 -13.18 4.45 5.71
N GLY A 202 -12.10 3.68 5.88
CA GLY A 202 -12.08 2.27 5.51
C GLY A 202 -13.10 1.44 6.28
N LEU A 203 -13.24 1.66 7.60
CA LEU A 203 -14.24 0.99 8.43
C LEU A 203 -15.67 1.30 8.00
N LEU A 204 -15.99 2.58 7.71
CA LEU A 204 -17.28 2.99 7.16
C LEU A 204 -17.61 2.19 5.89
N LYS A 205 -16.65 2.13 4.95
CA LYS A 205 -16.80 1.40 3.68
C LYS A 205 -17.01 -0.10 3.87
N LEU A 206 -16.31 -0.73 4.82
CA LEU A 206 -16.37 -2.18 5.02
C LEU A 206 -17.56 -2.64 5.85
N THR A 207 -17.97 -1.85 6.82
CA THR A 207 -19.09 -2.19 7.72
C THR A 207 -20.45 -1.74 7.19
N GLY A 208 -20.47 -0.74 6.29
CA GLY A 208 -21.71 -0.10 5.83
C GLY A 208 -22.31 0.88 6.83
N VAL A 209 -21.65 1.13 7.95
CA VAL A 209 -22.00 2.18 8.92
C VAL A 209 -21.95 3.54 8.22
N THR A 210 -22.96 4.40 8.46
CA THR A 210 -23.00 5.72 7.85
C THR A 210 -22.09 6.71 8.59
N ARG A 211 -21.63 7.75 7.88
CA ARG A 211 -20.81 8.81 8.48
C ARG A 211 -21.56 9.51 9.62
N GLU A 212 -22.87 9.68 9.49
CA GLU A 212 -23.72 10.32 10.51
C GLU A 212 -23.79 9.49 11.78
N ALA A 213 -23.95 8.16 11.66
CA ALA A 213 -23.98 7.26 12.80
C ALA A 213 -22.64 7.26 13.56
N ALA A 214 -21.53 7.17 12.83
CA ALA A 214 -20.19 7.23 13.41
C ALA A 214 -19.89 8.59 14.05
N ALA A 215 -20.30 9.70 13.43
CA ALA A 215 -20.14 11.04 13.99
C ALA A 215 -20.97 11.24 15.25
N LYS A 216 -22.21 10.72 15.28
CA LYS A 216 -23.07 10.77 16.47
C LYS A 216 -22.46 10.00 17.63
N ASP A 217 -21.95 8.80 17.37
CA ASP A 217 -21.25 8.00 18.39
C ASP A 217 -19.98 8.70 18.88
N ARG A 218 -19.18 9.26 17.97
CA ARG A 218 -17.97 10.00 18.36
C ARG A 218 -18.27 11.24 19.19
N ALA A 219 -19.39 11.91 18.93
CA ALA A 219 -19.82 13.07 19.71
C ALA A 219 -20.43 12.71 21.08
N SER A 220 -20.85 11.45 21.30
CA SER A 220 -21.40 11.00 22.58
C SER A 220 -20.35 10.55 23.59
N HIS A 221 -19.07 10.53 23.20
CA HIS A 221 -17.98 10.07 24.03
C HIS A 221 -16.90 11.14 24.15
N ASP A 222 -16.47 11.42 25.39
CA ASP A 222 -15.34 12.32 25.65
C ASP A 222 -13.99 11.64 25.36
N ASP A 223 -13.97 10.30 25.29
CA ASP A 223 -12.77 9.48 25.07
C ASP A 223 -12.89 8.67 23.76
N LEU A 224 -11.83 8.73 22.97
CA LEU A 224 -11.66 7.98 21.74
C LEU A 224 -11.64 6.46 21.95
N GLN A 225 -11.26 5.96 23.12
CA GLN A 225 -11.29 4.52 23.42
C GLN A 225 -12.71 3.96 23.35
N ALA A 226 -13.71 4.72 23.82
CA ALA A 226 -15.10 4.31 23.74
C ALA A 226 -15.58 4.25 22.28
N HIS A 227 -15.20 5.23 21.46
CA HIS A 227 -15.49 5.22 20.02
C HIS A 227 -14.83 4.02 19.29
N LEU A 228 -13.60 3.67 19.67
CA LEU A 228 -12.93 2.49 19.13
C LEU A 228 -13.60 1.19 19.62
N ALA A 229 -14.10 1.13 20.85
CA ALA A 229 -14.87 -0.02 21.33
C ALA A 229 -16.19 -0.18 20.57
N TRP A 230 -16.88 0.92 20.25
CA TRP A 230 -18.08 0.91 19.42
C TRP A 230 -17.80 0.33 18.03
N TRP A 231 -16.69 0.71 17.38
CA TRP A 231 -16.28 0.10 16.11
C TRP A 231 -16.04 -1.41 16.22
N ALA A 232 -15.42 -1.88 17.31
CA ALA A 232 -15.18 -3.30 17.52
C ALA A 232 -16.49 -4.11 17.56
N GLU A 233 -17.53 -3.53 18.17
CA GLU A 233 -18.87 -4.11 18.20
C GLU A 233 -19.48 -4.24 16.79
N ARG A 234 -19.43 -3.16 15.99
CA ARG A 234 -19.92 -3.17 14.59
C ARG A 234 -19.19 -4.19 13.71
N ILE A 235 -17.88 -4.34 13.92
CA ILE A 235 -17.08 -5.36 13.21
C ILE A 235 -17.48 -6.77 13.66
N SER A 236 -17.84 -6.95 14.93
CA SER A 236 -18.25 -8.25 15.46
C SER A 236 -19.56 -8.76 14.88
N GLU A 237 -20.45 -7.84 14.50
CA GLU A 237 -21.74 -8.09 13.83
C GLU A 237 -21.59 -8.49 12.36
N MET A 238 -20.44 -8.18 11.74
CA MET A 238 -20.17 -8.61 10.36
C MET A 238 -20.09 -10.15 10.28
N PRO A 239 -20.50 -10.76 9.15
CA PRO A 239 -20.34 -12.19 8.93
C PRO A 239 -18.89 -12.64 9.19
N PRO A 240 -18.68 -13.73 9.95
CA PRO A 240 -17.33 -14.24 10.19
C PRO A 240 -16.70 -14.67 8.88
N VAL A 241 -15.37 -14.58 8.80
CA VAL A 241 -14.63 -15.13 7.66
C VAL A 241 -14.83 -16.65 7.66
N PRO A 242 -15.34 -17.26 6.58
CA PRO A 242 -15.47 -18.70 6.47
C PRO A 242 -14.16 -19.39 6.81
N LEU A 243 -14.22 -20.36 7.73
CA LEU A 243 -13.17 -21.34 7.91
C LEU A 243 -13.24 -22.25 6.68
N GLY A 244 -12.43 -21.93 5.67
CA GLY A 244 -12.30 -22.75 4.47
C GLY A 244 -11.77 -24.14 4.79
#